data_AF-A0A7C2QYN4-F1
#
_entry.id   AF-A0A7C2QYN4-F1
#
_cell.length_a   1.000
_cell.length_b   1.000
_cell.length_c   1.000
_cell.angle_alpha   90.00
_cell.angle_beta   90.00
_cell.angle_gamma   90.00
#
_symmetry.space_group_name_H-M   'P 1'
#
loop_
_entity.id
_entity.type
_entity.pdbx_description
1 polymer ?
#
loop_
_entity_poly.entity_id
_entity_poly.type
_entity_poly.pdbx_seq_one_letter_code
_entity_poly.pdbx_strand_id
1 'polypeptide(L)'
;MVLWLAKFRAGRWSPTVLSSELCGAAIAERAFPRKEAPPCATLGFGDDDTVVEVPAGAAAAASSYLMGSRFTAADVVIGSGLRRGTAFRMLPQRPEFGPFLASLQARPALQRAIAKDAALAEK
;
A
#
# COMPACT_ATOMS: atom_id res chain seq x y z
N MET A 1 8.23 -21.11 -0.39
CA MET A 1 6.78 -21.42 -0.28
C MET A 1 6.37 -22.03 1.08
N VAL A 2 7.20 -22.84 1.76
CA VAL A 2 6.82 -23.50 3.03
C VAL A 2 6.80 -22.55 4.25
N LEU A 3 7.65 -21.52 4.27
CA LEU A 3 7.59 -20.45 5.30
C LEU A 3 6.31 -19.61 5.26
N TRP A 4 5.61 -19.60 4.11
CA TRP A 4 4.43 -18.79 3.85
C TRP A 4 3.19 -19.35 4.57
N LEU A 5 3.00 -20.68 4.54
CA LEU A 5 1.91 -21.36 5.25
C LEU A 5 2.06 -21.32 6.79
N ALA A 6 3.29 -21.38 7.30
CA ALA A 6 3.55 -21.37 8.75
C ALA A 6 3.18 -20.02 9.40
N LYS A 7 3.41 -18.90 8.70
CA LYS A 7 3.05 -17.56 9.20
C LYS A 7 1.55 -17.28 9.10
N PHE A 8 0.84 -17.92 8.16
CA PHE A 8 -0.62 -17.79 8.02
C PHE A 8 -1.38 -18.38 9.23
N ARG A 9 -0.87 -19.46 9.82
CA ARG A 9 -1.51 -20.16 10.94
C ARG A 9 -1.33 -19.49 12.31
N ALA A 10 -0.38 -18.56 12.45
CA ALA A 10 0.02 -18.00 13.73
C ALA A 10 -0.68 -16.66 14.11
N GLY A 11 -1.63 -16.16 13.30
CA GLY A 11 -2.39 -14.93 13.61
C GLY A 11 -1.54 -13.65 13.73
N ARG A 12 -0.24 -13.73 13.41
CA ARG A 12 0.75 -12.66 13.53
C ARG A 12 0.80 -11.86 12.23
N TRP A 13 -0.34 -11.28 11.87
CA TRP A 13 -0.46 -10.33 10.78
C TRP A 13 -0.15 -8.93 11.32
N SER A 14 0.98 -8.33 10.93
CA SER A 14 1.13 -6.87 10.97
C SER A 14 0.89 -6.33 9.56
N PRO A 15 -0.05 -5.39 9.36
CA PRO A 15 -0.28 -4.72 8.07
C PRO A 15 0.98 -4.06 7.49
N THR A 16 2.00 -3.83 8.32
CA THR A 16 3.24 -3.17 7.95
C THR A 16 4.09 -4.01 6.98
N VAL A 17 4.04 -5.35 7.09
CA VAL A 17 4.91 -6.25 6.30
C VAL A 17 4.36 -6.50 4.89
N LEU A 18 3.05 -6.50 4.70
CA LEU A 18 2.47 -6.71 3.35
C LEU A 18 2.56 -5.48 2.44
N SER A 19 2.63 -4.28 3.02
CA SER A 19 2.62 -3.04 2.22
C SER A 19 3.99 -2.58 1.74
N SER A 20 5.10 -3.17 2.21
CA SER A 20 6.45 -2.78 1.77
C SER A 20 6.81 -3.34 0.40
N GLU A 21 6.23 -4.46 -0.01
CA GLU A 21 6.75 -5.19 -1.16
C GLU A 21 6.15 -4.75 -2.51
N LEU A 22 4.98 -4.11 -2.53
CA LEU A 22 4.32 -3.77 -3.80
C LEU A 22 4.73 -2.41 -4.40
N CYS A 23 4.84 -1.37 -3.57
CA CYS A 23 5.23 -0.03 -4.06
C CYS A 23 6.56 0.44 -3.47
N GLY A 24 7.11 -0.26 -2.46
CA GLY A 24 8.25 0.25 -1.69
C GLY A 24 9.50 0.48 -2.54
N ALA A 25 9.77 -0.39 -3.53
CA ALA A 25 10.93 -0.25 -4.41
C ALA A 25 10.81 0.96 -5.35
N ALA A 26 9.65 1.16 -5.98
CA ALA A 26 9.40 2.31 -6.85
C ALA A 26 9.41 3.64 -6.06
N ILE A 27 8.78 3.63 -4.89
CA ILE A 27 8.75 4.79 -3.99
C ILE A 27 10.16 5.13 -3.48
N ALA A 28 10.98 4.13 -3.16
CA ALA A 28 12.36 4.33 -2.74
C ALA A 28 13.24 4.85 -3.88
N GLU A 29 13.07 4.35 -5.10
CA GLU A 29 13.79 4.82 -6.28
C GLU A 29 13.51 6.31 -6.54
N ARG A 30 12.26 6.74 -6.36
CA ARG A 30 11.87 8.15 -6.49
C ARG A 30 12.40 9.02 -5.35
N ALA A 31 12.41 8.50 -4.12
CA ALA A 31 12.94 9.21 -2.96
C ALA A 31 14.47 9.33 -2.99
N PHE A 32 15.15 8.35 -3.60
CA PHE A 32 16.60 8.26 -3.68
C PHE A 32 17.01 7.94 -5.13
N PRO A 33 17.00 8.94 -6.03
CA PRO A 33 17.25 8.71 -7.44
C PRO A 33 18.65 8.15 -7.68
N ARG A 34 18.75 7.06 -8.44
CA ARG A 34 20.03 6.52 -8.91
C ARG A 34 20.68 7.48 -9.91
N LYS A 35 22.01 7.42 -10.00
CA LYS A 35 22.78 8.20 -10.98
C LYS A 35 22.48 7.81 -12.43
N GLU A 36 22.12 6.54 -12.67
CA GLU A 36 21.68 6.04 -13.97
C GLU A 36 20.39 5.23 -13.76
N ALA A 37 19.37 5.55 -14.56
CA ALA A 37 18.11 4.84 -14.55
C ALA A 37 18.28 3.50 -15.29
N PRO A 38 18.07 2.35 -14.65
CA PRO A 38 18.12 1.07 -15.34
C PRO A 38 16.92 0.94 -16.30
N PRO A 39 17.03 0.17 -17.39
CA PRO A 39 15.91 -0.02 -18.31
C PRO A 39 14.68 -0.57 -17.59
N CYS A 40 13.49 0.00 -17.83
CA CYS A 40 12.23 -0.39 -17.18
C CYS A 40 11.96 -1.90 -17.24
N ALA A 41 12.38 -2.57 -18.32
CA ALA A 41 12.23 -4.02 -18.51
C ALA A 41 13.04 -4.88 -17.52
N THR A 42 14.05 -4.30 -16.87
CA THR A 42 14.88 -4.97 -15.85
C THR A 42 14.41 -4.70 -14.44
N LEU A 43 13.63 -3.63 -14.23
CA LEU A 43 12.98 -3.34 -12.97
C LEU A 43 11.69 -4.18 -12.88
N GLY A 44 11.61 -5.11 -11.94
CA GLY A 44 10.41 -5.96 -11.75
C GLY A 44 9.12 -5.20 -11.41
N PHE A 45 9.20 -3.89 -11.16
CA PHE A 45 8.08 -2.97 -10.96
C PHE A 45 7.88 -1.99 -12.13
N GLY A 46 8.76 -2.00 -13.14
CA GLY A 46 8.72 -1.07 -14.26
C GLY A 46 9.21 0.33 -13.90
N ASP A 47 8.36 1.32 -14.15
CA ASP A 47 8.64 2.74 -14.01
C ASP A 47 7.93 3.32 -12.76
N ASP A 48 8.56 4.27 -12.07
CA ASP A 48 8.00 4.84 -10.85
C ASP A 48 6.71 5.63 -11.10
N ASP A 49 6.59 6.34 -12.21
CA ASP A 49 5.36 7.05 -12.59
C ASP A 49 4.23 6.04 -12.85
N THR A 50 4.52 4.92 -13.52
CA THR A 50 3.51 3.88 -13.79
C THR A 50 3.00 3.22 -12.50
N VAL A 51 3.89 3.01 -11.52
CA VAL A 51 3.54 2.42 -10.22
C VAL A 51 2.68 3.36 -9.37
N VAL A 52 2.69 4.67 -9.65
CA VAL A 52 1.80 5.66 -9.00
C VAL A 52 0.51 5.86 -9.79
N GLU A 53 0.57 5.91 -11.11
CA GLU A 53 -0.58 6.13 -11.99
C GLU A 53 -1.60 4.98 -11.91
N VAL A 54 -1.16 3.73 -11.87
CA VAL A 54 -2.07 2.58 -11.87
C VAL A 54 -2.94 2.55 -10.59
N PRO A 55 -2.36 2.68 -9.37
CA PRO A 55 -3.15 2.84 -8.16
C PRO A 55 -4.00 4.12 -8.13
N ALA A 56 -3.54 5.22 -8.74
CA ALA A 56 -4.32 6.46 -8.87
C ALA A 56 -5.57 6.25 -9.70
N GLY A 57 -5.45 5.64 -10.88
CA GLY A 57 -6.59 5.29 -11.72
C GLY A 57 -7.55 4.33 -11.01
N ALA A 58 -7.02 3.34 -10.30
CA ALA A 58 -7.82 2.40 -9.53
C ALA A 58 -8.59 3.08 -8.37
N ALA A 59 -7.95 4.01 -7.65
CA ALA A 59 -8.58 4.79 -6.59
C ALA A 59 -9.62 5.78 -7.13
N ALA A 60 -9.34 6.42 -8.28
CA ALA A 60 -10.27 7.34 -8.95
C ALA A 60 -11.54 6.64 -9.46
N ALA A 61 -11.40 5.40 -9.94
CA ALA A 61 -12.53 4.58 -10.37
C ALA A 61 -13.32 3.95 -9.19
N ALA A 62 -12.78 4.01 -7.98
CA ALA A 62 -13.43 3.45 -6.81
C ALA A 62 -14.55 4.36 -6.30
N SER A 63 -15.76 3.82 -6.12
CA SER A 63 -16.88 4.56 -5.51
C SER A 63 -16.79 4.57 -3.97
N SER A 64 -16.49 3.42 -3.37
CA SER A 64 -16.22 3.29 -1.92
C SER A 64 -15.08 2.31 -1.67
N TYR A 65 -15.01 1.26 -2.48
CA TYR A 65 -13.93 0.28 -2.60
C TYR A 65 -13.64 0.03 -4.08
N LEU A 66 -12.53 -0.65 -4.38
CA LEU A 66 -12.12 -0.97 -5.76
C LEU A 66 -13.19 -1.77 -6.51
N MET A 67 -13.97 -2.58 -5.79
CA MET A 67 -15.10 -3.36 -6.33
C MET A 67 -16.46 -2.69 -6.05
N GLY A 68 -16.50 -1.35 -6.02
CA GLY A 68 -17.71 -0.58 -5.73
C GLY A 68 -18.05 -0.59 -4.25
N SER A 69 -19.08 -1.34 -3.85
CA SER A 69 -19.58 -1.40 -2.46
C SER A 69 -18.99 -2.54 -1.62
N ARG A 70 -18.26 -3.48 -2.25
CA ARG A 70 -17.71 -4.65 -1.56
C ARG A 70 -16.25 -4.44 -1.16
N PHE A 71 -15.96 -4.63 0.13
CA PHE A 71 -14.59 -4.70 0.61
C PHE A 71 -13.94 -6.05 0.27
N THR A 72 -12.76 -6.01 -0.32
CA THR A 72 -12.01 -7.18 -0.78
C THR A 72 -10.56 -7.16 -0.33
N ALA A 73 -9.84 -8.26 -0.57
CA ALA A 73 -8.40 -8.32 -0.32
C ALA A 73 -7.61 -7.31 -1.16
N ALA A 74 -8.10 -6.93 -2.35
CA ALA A 74 -7.47 -5.93 -3.20
C ALA A 74 -7.40 -4.56 -2.49
N ASP A 75 -8.48 -4.18 -1.79
CA ASP A 75 -8.56 -2.94 -1.01
C ASP A 75 -7.58 -2.93 0.17
N VAL A 76 -7.33 -4.10 0.79
CA VAL A 76 -6.30 -4.23 1.84
C VAL A 76 -4.93 -3.96 1.24
N VAL A 77 -4.62 -4.63 0.13
CA VAL A 77 -3.29 -4.62 -0.48
C VAL A 77 -2.96 -3.23 -1.02
N ILE A 78 -3.81 -2.69 -1.90
CA ILE A 78 -3.61 -1.37 -2.52
C ILE A 78 -3.76 -0.26 -1.48
N GLY A 79 -4.79 -0.34 -0.62
CA GLY A 79 -5.05 0.67 0.39
C GLY A 79 -3.97 0.78 1.45
N SER A 80 -3.29 -0.32 1.81
CA SER A 80 -2.19 -0.30 2.76
C SER A 80 -0.93 0.41 2.21
N GLY A 81 -0.59 0.15 0.94
CA GLY A 81 0.48 0.85 0.22
C GLY A 81 0.16 2.34 0.06
N LEU A 82 -1.08 2.61 -0.40
CA LEU A 82 -1.82 3.87 -0.36
C LEU A 82 -1.47 4.72 0.85
N ARG A 83 -1.98 4.24 1.98
CA ARG A 83 -1.97 4.91 3.26
C ARG A 83 -0.56 5.18 3.77
N ARG A 84 0.38 4.23 3.61
CA ARG A 84 1.77 4.46 4.03
C ARG A 84 2.49 5.44 3.12
N GLY A 85 2.33 5.32 1.80
CA GLY A 85 2.96 6.23 0.84
C GLY A 85 2.54 7.69 1.05
N THR A 86 1.26 7.92 1.35
CA THR A 86 0.75 9.25 1.74
C THR A 86 1.29 9.70 3.11
N ALA A 87 1.33 8.81 4.11
CA ALA A 87 1.84 9.13 5.45
C ALA A 87 3.33 9.52 5.44
N PHE A 88 4.14 8.86 4.62
CA PHE A 88 5.57 9.18 4.44
C PHE A 88 5.82 10.33 3.46
N ARG A 89 4.77 10.93 2.88
CA ARG A 89 4.84 11.99 1.84
C ARG A 89 5.70 11.61 0.63
N MET A 90 5.81 10.31 0.35
CA MET A 90 6.60 9.80 -0.77
C MET A 90 5.78 9.68 -2.06
N LEU A 91 4.45 9.72 -1.95
CA LEU A 91 3.54 9.79 -3.09
C LEU A 91 3.13 11.25 -3.36
N PRO A 92 2.98 11.66 -4.63
CA PRO A 92 2.39 12.95 -4.95
C PRO A 92 0.97 13.03 -4.36
N GLN A 93 0.68 14.14 -3.69
CA GLN A 93 -0.64 14.39 -3.12
C GLN A 93 -1.65 14.55 -4.24
N ARG A 94 -2.52 13.55 -4.37
CA ARG A 94 -3.52 13.43 -5.41
C ARG A 94 -4.90 13.38 -4.77
N PRO A 95 -5.86 14.24 -5.17
CA PRO A 95 -7.18 14.30 -4.56
C PRO A 95 -7.96 12.98 -4.69
N GLU A 96 -7.65 12.17 -5.69
CA GLU A 96 -8.26 10.87 -5.98
C GLU A 96 -8.05 9.85 -4.85
N PHE A 97 -6.94 9.95 -4.11
CA PHE A 97 -6.68 9.03 -3.00
C PHE A 97 -7.51 9.33 -1.76
N GLY A 98 -7.93 10.58 -1.57
CA GLY A 98 -8.59 11.05 -0.34
C GLY A 98 -9.87 10.27 -0.01
N PRO A 99 -10.87 10.24 -0.92
CA PRO A 99 -12.14 9.56 -0.69
C PRO A 99 -11.98 8.05 -0.44
N PHE A 100 -11.12 7.40 -1.21
CA PHE A 100 -10.83 5.97 -1.07
C PHE A 100 -10.16 5.65 0.28
N LEU A 101 -9.14 6.42 0.66
CA LEU A 101 -8.44 6.23 1.94
C LEU A 101 -9.34 6.56 3.14
N ALA A 102 -10.21 7.57 3.03
CA ALA A 102 -11.19 7.91 4.08
C ALA A 102 -12.15 6.74 4.34
N SER A 103 -12.66 6.10 3.27
CA SER A 103 -13.51 4.92 3.35
C SER A 103 -12.82 3.75 4.05
N LEU A 104 -11.51 3.58 3.81
CA LEU A 104 -10.71 2.56 4.49
C LEU A 104 -10.45 2.89 5.97
N GLN A 105 -10.16 4.15 6.29
CA GLN A 105 -9.89 4.64 7.66
C GLN A 105 -11.11 4.56 8.58
N ALA A 106 -12.32 4.72 8.02
CA ALA A 106 -13.56 4.56 8.77
C ALA A 106 -13.78 3.12 9.29
N ARG A 107 -13.04 2.12 8.80
CA ARG A 107 -13.25 0.72 9.16
C ARG A 107 -12.70 0.39 10.55
N PRO A 108 -13.52 -0.14 11.49
CA PRO A 108 -13.06 -0.55 12.82
C PRO A 108 -11.95 -1.61 12.78
N ALA A 109 -11.92 -2.45 11.74
CA ALA A 109 -10.87 -3.44 11.56
C ALA A 109 -9.49 -2.79 11.33
N LEU A 110 -9.43 -1.69 10.56
CA LEU A 110 -8.19 -0.98 10.33
C LEU A 110 -7.74 -0.22 11.58
N GLN A 111 -8.66 0.44 12.28
CA GLN A 111 -8.38 1.13 13.54
C GLN A 111 -7.80 0.18 14.60
N ARG A 112 -8.37 -1.03 14.75
CA ARG A 112 -7.82 -2.07 15.63
C ARG A 112 -6.42 -2.50 15.23
N ALA A 113 -6.14 -2.60 13.92
CA ALA A 113 -4.82 -2.97 13.45
C ALA A 113 -3.79 -1.88 13.76
N ILE A 114 -4.14 -0.61 13.56
CA ILE A 114 -3.29 0.54 13.90
C ILE A 114 -2.99 0.58 15.40
N ALA A 115 -4.00 0.39 16.25
CA ALA A 115 -3.82 0.38 17.70
C ALA A 115 -2.87 -0.75 18.15
N LYS A 116 -2.95 -1.92 17.51
CA LYS A 116 -2.01 -3.02 17.76
C LYS A 116 -0.60 -2.71 17.27
N ASP A 117 -0.45 -2.12 16.08
CA ASP A 117 0.86 -1.71 15.56
C ASP A 117 1.49 -0.65 16.47
N ALA A 118 0.71 0.30 17.01
CA ALA A 118 1.18 1.29 17.98
C ALA A 118 1.64 0.65 19.30
N ALA A 119 0.86 -0.28 19.86
CA ALA A 119 1.22 -1.01 21.07
C ALA A 119 2.46 -1.91 20.91
N LEU A 120 2.78 -2.32 19.68
CA LEU A 120 3.99 -3.07 19.36
C LEU A 120 5.22 -2.17 19.17
N ALA A 121 5.04 -0.92 18.77
CA ALA A 121 6.14 0.04 18.58
C ALA A 121 6.69 0.59 19.91
N GLU A 122 5.91 0.50 21.00
CA GLU A 122 6.30 0.95 22.34
C GLU A 122 7.11 -0.10 23.12
N LYS A 123 7.33 -1.29 22.55
CA LYS A 123 8.15 -2.36 23.11
C LYS A 123 9.50 -2.48 22.42
#